data_AF-A0A949SVT4-F1
#
_entry.id   AF-A0A949SVT4-F1
#
_cell.length_a   1.000
_cell.length_b   1.000
_cell.length_c   1.000
_cell.angle_alpha   90.00
_cell.angle_beta   90.00
_cell.angle_gamma   90.00
#
_symmetry.space_group_name_H-M   'P 1'
#
loop_
_entity.id
_entity.type
_entity.pdbx_description
1 polymer ?
#
loop_
_entity_poly.entity_id
_entity_poly.type
_entity_poly.pdbx_seq_one_letter_code
_entity_poly.pdbx_strand_id
1 'polypeptide(L)'
;MTTAATPNHALQRTGSAVTAPAADHRRLSTHRQVPRPLRLSLSLGSFGQPTESPVKQSAIHACDEEEYSLAPSWFWRHSDGWRPLLIYFRGPASVPFFIAPFHSLLGIWRFARRPPKLIDSQAVDGATVTRVCEYLGSYGMGGPGFVGLRLSSPALWLVITVWGAADWITVDGVPCREGKFADEIADLEASFHGSLPRLADFVGSQIVSCDIQPRSIQLVLSRAGASHRLQLLADSPHLPVFRGSKEPRIMPDADDLRTAVILSRRAHLWLT
;
A
#
# COMPACT_ATOMS: atom_id res chain seq x y z
N MET A 1 29.19 -56.95 30.05
CA MET A 1 27.83 -56.80 30.61
C MET A 1 27.03 -55.98 29.60
N THR A 2 26.25 -56.61 28.70
CA THR A 2 24.76 -56.81 28.80
C THR A 2 24.05 -55.47 29.07
N THR A 3 23.16 -54.91 28.24
CA THR A 3 21.92 -55.37 27.56
C THR A 3 21.49 -54.24 26.58
N ALA A 4 21.07 -54.46 25.33
CA ALA A 4 19.84 -55.09 24.79
C ALA A 4 18.55 -54.23 24.88
N ALA A 5 17.83 -54.22 23.74
CA ALA A 5 16.40 -53.98 23.48
C ALA A 5 15.88 -52.55 23.22
N THR A 6 14.85 -52.27 22.40
CA THR A 6 14.14 -52.86 21.22
C THR A 6 13.08 -51.79 20.84
N PRO A 7 12.72 -51.59 19.55
CA PRO A 7 11.71 -50.60 19.11
C PRO A 7 10.27 -51.13 19.26
N ASN A 8 9.30 -50.23 19.39
CA ASN A 8 7.90 -50.61 19.46
C ASN A 8 6.97 -49.64 18.73
N HIS A 9 6.32 -50.18 17.70
CA HIS A 9 4.87 -50.20 17.44
C HIS A 9 4.42 -49.71 16.07
N ALA A 10 4.21 -50.70 15.21
CA ALA A 10 3.22 -50.68 14.15
C ALA A 10 1.79 -50.64 14.73
N LEU A 11 0.87 -49.99 14.02
CA LEU A 11 -0.55 -50.37 13.99
C LEU A 11 -1.15 -49.96 12.64
N GLN A 12 -1.32 -50.97 11.80
CA GLN A 12 -2.24 -50.95 10.67
C GLN A 12 -3.69 -50.86 11.19
N ARG A 13 -4.54 -50.10 10.52
CA ARG A 13 -5.99 -50.37 10.49
C ARG A 13 -6.51 -50.27 9.06
N THR A 14 -6.87 -51.45 8.58
CA THR A 14 -7.75 -51.76 7.47
C THR A 14 -9.17 -51.28 7.73
N GLY A 15 -9.87 -50.84 6.68
CA GLY A 15 -11.30 -50.52 6.73
C GLY A 15 -11.88 -50.30 5.34
N SER A 16 -12.03 -51.38 4.58
CA SER A 16 -12.91 -51.44 3.41
C SER A 16 -14.37 -51.50 3.86
N ALA A 17 -15.23 -50.68 3.27
CA ALA A 17 -16.67 -50.97 3.18
C ALA A 17 -17.21 -50.47 1.84
N VAL A 18 -17.84 -51.41 1.15
CA VAL A 18 -18.52 -51.39 -0.14
C VAL A 18 -19.97 -50.94 0.09
N THR A 19 -20.52 -50.03 -0.74
CA THR A 19 -21.84 -50.22 -1.42
C THR A 19 -22.19 -49.12 -2.44
N ALA A 20 -22.31 -49.59 -3.69
CA ALA A 20 -23.35 -49.40 -4.71
C ALA A 20 -23.90 -48.02 -5.17
N PRO A 21 -24.17 -47.87 -6.48
CA PRO A 21 -24.66 -46.64 -7.13
C PRO A 21 -26.19 -46.56 -7.16
N ALA A 22 -26.74 -45.34 -7.17
CA ALA A 22 -28.17 -45.16 -7.42
C ALA A 22 -28.47 -43.90 -8.27
N ALA A 23 -29.14 -44.19 -9.39
CA ALA A 23 -30.21 -43.41 -10.00
C ALA A 23 -29.90 -42.04 -10.61
N ASP A 24 -29.62 -42.14 -11.91
CA ASP A 24 -29.95 -41.21 -12.98
C ASP A 24 -31.39 -40.65 -12.87
N HIS A 25 -31.51 -39.32 -12.81
CA HIS A 25 -32.76 -38.60 -13.06
C HIS A 25 -32.51 -37.46 -14.04
N ARG A 26 -32.58 -37.81 -15.34
CA ARG A 26 -33.03 -36.93 -16.42
C ARG A 26 -34.24 -36.10 -15.96
N ARG A 27 -34.06 -34.78 -15.84
CA ARG A 27 -35.16 -33.80 -15.92
C ARG A 27 -35.06 -33.03 -17.23
N LEU A 28 -36.08 -33.28 -18.05
CA LEU A 28 -36.43 -32.55 -19.27
C LEU A 28 -36.63 -31.06 -18.96
N SER A 29 -35.77 -30.20 -19.53
CA SER A 29 -35.97 -28.75 -19.57
C SER A 29 -36.99 -28.40 -20.65
N THR A 30 -38.23 -28.10 -20.26
CA THR A 30 -39.22 -27.56 -21.18
C THR A 30 -38.92 -26.09 -21.47
N HIS A 31 -38.60 -25.85 -22.72
CA HIS A 31 -38.37 -24.54 -23.33
C HIS A 31 -39.68 -23.74 -23.31
N ARG A 32 -39.75 -22.65 -22.53
CA ARG A 32 -40.81 -21.64 -22.66
C ARG A 32 -40.17 -20.32 -23.06
N GLN A 33 -40.24 -20.02 -24.36
CA GLN A 33 -39.87 -18.72 -24.92
C GLN A 33 -40.75 -17.63 -24.29
N VAL A 34 -40.11 -16.68 -23.63
CA VAL A 34 -40.74 -15.41 -23.23
C VAL A 34 -40.45 -14.39 -24.35
N PRO A 35 -41.45 -13.70 -24.90
CA PRO A 35 -41.22 -12.69 -25.93
C PRO A 35 -40.47 -11.48 -25.34
N ARG A 36 -39.36 -11.11 -26.00
CA ARG A 36 -38.58 -9.90 -25.68
C ARG A 36 -39.39 -8.65 -26.03
N PRO A 37 -39.40 -7.60 -25.19
CA PRO A 37 -39.96 -6.31 -25.58
C PRO A 37 -39.06 -5.63 -26.63
N LEU A 38 -39.74 -4.97 -27.58
CA LEU A 38 -39.18 -4.23 -28.70
C LEU A 38 -38.15 -3.18 -28.24
N ARG A 39 -36.91 -3.31 -28.75
CA ARG A 39 -35.86 -2.31 -28.61
C ARG A 39 -36.12 -1.19 -29.63
N LEU A 40 -36.56 -0.03 -29.16
CA LEU A 40 -36.50 1.22 -29.93
C LEU A 40 -35.04 1.64 -30.05
N SER A 41 -34.42 1.43 -31.21
CA SER A 41 -33.11 1.98 -31.54
C SER A 41 -33.28 3.44 -31.97
N LEU A 42 -33.06 4.38 -31.06
CA LEU A 42 -32.78 5.76 -31.42
C LEU A 42 -31.29 5.86 -31.74
N SER A 43 -30.96 5.98 -33.03
CA SER A 43 -29.61 6.35 -33.46
C SER A 43 -29.39 7.83 -33.15
N LEU A 44 -28.80 8.13 -31.99
CA LEU A 44 -28.17 9.43 -31.79
C LEU A 44 -26.81 9.42 -32.48
N GLY A 45 -26.57 10.47 -33.26
CA GLY A 45 -25.39 10.67 -34.08
C GLY A 45 -24.08 10.47 -33.31
N SER A 46 -23.13 9.89 -34.02
CA SER A 46 -21.72 9.81 -33.65
C SER A 46 -21.19 11.22 -33.36
N PHE A 47 -21.15 11.59 -32.09
CA PHE A 47 -20.22 12.59 -31.60
C PHE A 47 -18.85 11.91 -31.59
N GLY A 48 -17.95 12.40 -32.45
CA GLY A 48 -16.55 12.03 -32.41
C GLY A 48 -16.02 12.21 -31.00
N GLN A 49 -15.61 11.12 -30.36
CA GLN A 49 -14.85 11.19 -29.13
C GLN A 49 -13.51 11.86 -29.47
N PRO A 50 -13.10 12.94 -28.77
CA PRO A 50 -11.73 13.37 -28.85
C PRO A 50 -10.87 12.20 -28.37
N THR A 51 -9.95 11.75 -29.22
CA THR A 51 -8.86 10.83 -28.87
C THR A 51 -7.88 11.54 -27.95
N GLU A 52 -8.32 11.89 -26.74
CA GLU A 52 -7.40 12.09 -25.63
C GLU A 52 -7.07 10.69 -25.13
N SER A 53 -5.81 10.28 -25.30
CA SER A 53 -5.24 9.17 -24.56
C SER A 53 -5.64 9.31 -23.09
N PRO A 54 -6.12 8.25 -22.41
CA PRO A 54 -6.47 8.35 -21.00
C PRO A 54 -5.25 8.93 -20.27
N VAL A 55 -5.41 10.11 -19.66
CA VAL A 55 -4.38 10.70 -18.80
C VAL A 55 -4.06 9.65 -17.77
N LYS A 56 -2.90 8.99 -17.92
CA LYS A 56 -2.45 8.00 -16.95
C LYS A 56 -2.33 8.73 -15.63
N GLN A 57 -3.20 8.37 -14.69
CA GLN A 57 -3.24 8.97 -13.37
C GLN A 57 -1.85 8.83 -12.73
N SER A 58 -1.33 9.93 -12.18
CA SER A 58 -0.03 9.92 -11.48
C SER A 58 -0.04 8.86 -10.38
N ALA A 59 1.06 8.11 -10.28
CA ALA A 59 1.30 7.12 -9.23
C ALA A 59 1.82 7.79 -7.95
N ILE A 60 2.35 9.02 -8.05
CA ILE A 60 2.84 9.82 -6.94
C ILE A 60 1.73 10.74 -6.45
N HIS A 61 1.45 10.69 -5.16
CA HIS A 61 0.40 11.52 -4.59
C HIS A 61 0.92 12.50 -3.57
N ALA A 62 0.37 13.72 -3.61
CA ALA A 62 0.53 14.69 -2.55
C ALA A 62 -0.34 14.29 -1.35
N CYS A 63 0.16 14.61 -0.16
CA CYS A 63 -0.57 14.39 1.07
C CYS A 63 -0.30 15.48 2.10
N ASP A 64 -1.24 15.62 3.03
CA ASP A 64 -1.14 16.52 4.17
C ASP A 64 -1.10 15.73 5.48
N GLU A 65 -0.30 16.21 6.43
CA GLU A 65 -0.45 15.88 7.83
C GLU A 65 -1.66 16.62 8.38
N GLU A 66 -2.43 15.95 9.23
CA GLU A 66 -3.58 16.58 9.87
C GLU A 66 -3.57 16.43 11.40
N GLU A 67 -4.15 17.43 12.06
CA GLU A 67 -4.25 17.47 13.51
C GLU A 67 -5.46 18.27 13.98
N TYR A 68 -6.11 17.79 15.04
CA TYR A 68 -7.08 18.59 15.79
C TYR A 68 -6.38 19.36 16.90
N SER A 69 -6.70 20.64 17.03
CA SER A 69 -6.17 21.47 18.10
C SER A 69 -7.12 22.61 18.43
N LEU A 70 -6.90 23.29 19.55
CA LEU A 70 -7.74 24.44 19.93
C LEU A 70 -7.52 25.59 18.94
N ALA A 71 -8.56 26.35 18.64
CA ALA A 71 -8.53 27.48 17.71
C ALA A 71 -7.42 28.51 18.02
N PRO A 72 -7.15 28.88 19.29
CA PRO A 72 -6.05 29.78 19.62
C PRO A 72 -4.67 29.24 19.20
N SER A 73 -4.53 27.93 19.00
CA SER A 73 -3.27 27.33 18.53
C SER A 73 -2.85 27.75 17.15
N TRP A 74 -3.76 28.32 16.37
CA TRP A 74 -3.46 28.87 15.06
C TRP A 74 -2.29 29.87 15.07
N PHE A 75 -2.17 30.71 16.12
CA PHE A 75 -1.15 31.76 16.18
C PHE A 75 0.29 31.21 16.09
N TRP A 76 0.58 30.08 16.73
CA TRP A 76 1.91 29.43 16.64
C TRP A 76 1.97 28.34 15.57
N ARG A 77 0.83 27.75 15.20
CA ARG A 77 0.77 26.74 14.16
C ARG A 77 1.01 27.31 12.76
N HIS A 78 0.61 28.56 12.53
CA HIS A 78 0.81 29.24 11.26
C HIS A 78 2.30 29.35 10.87
N SER A 79 3.19 29.66 11.83
CA SER A 79 4.64 29.71 11.56
C SER A 79 5.23 28.34 11.21
N ASP A 80 4.62 27.26 11.72
CA ASP A 80 4.98 25.88 11.41
C ASP A 80 4.35 25.38 10.09
N GLY A 81 3.66 26.25 9.34
CA GLY A 81 3.04 25.96 8.05
C GLY A 81 1.66 25.30 8.13
N TRP A 82 1.07 25.19 9.32
CA TRP A 82 -0.27 24.64 9.49
C TRP A 82 -1.35 25.64 9.10
N ARG A 83 -2.36 25.16 8.40
CA ARG A 83 -3.51 25.94 7.95
C ARG A 83 -4.77 25.41 8.61
N PRO A 84 -5.62 26.27 9.19
CA PRO A 84 -6.92 25.84 9.66
C PRO A 84 -7.69 25.42 8.42
N LEU A 85 -8.17 24.20 8.44
CA LEU A 85 -9.26 23.84 7.59
C LEU A 85 -10.49 24.38 8.36
N LEU A 86 -11.46 25.09 7.73
CA LEU A 86 -12.71 25.49 8.41
C LEU A 86 -14.00 24.78 7.90
N ILE A 87 -13.99 24.22 6.69
CA ILE A 87 -15.15 23.51 6.11
C ILE A 87 -14.65 22.28 5.35
N TYR A 88 -15.01 21.07 5.80
CA TYR A 88 -14.72 19.81 5.09
C TYR A 88 -15.89 18.86 5.24
N PHE A 89 -16.37 18.37 4.10
CA PHE A 89 -17.32 17.27 4.01
C PHE A 89 -16.68 15.90 4.21
N ARG A 90 -15.35 15.87 4.40
CA ARG A 90 -14.58 14.67 4.71
C ARG A 90 -14.21 14.70 6.19
N GLY A 91 -14.83 13.84 6.97
CA GLY A 91 -14.37 13.56 8.33
C GLY A 91 -13.07 12.76 8.28
N PRO A 92 -12.21 12.82 9.31
CA PRO A 92 -11.34 11.68 9.60
C PRO A 92 -12.21 10.42 9.67
N ALA A 93 -11.64 9.24 9.43
CA ALA A 93 -12.38 7.97 9.48
C ALA A 93 -13.15 7.74 10.80
N SER A 94 -12.91 8.59 11.82
CA SER A 94 -13.50 8.56 13.16
C SER A 94 -14.48 9.69 13.51
N VAL A 95 -14.62 10.77 12.72
CA VAL A 95 -15.54 11.89 13.07
C VAL A 95 -16.53 12.12 11.93
N PRO A 96 -17.83 11.80 12.12
CA PRO A 96 -18.85 12.06 11.12
C PRO A 96 -18.88 13.52 10.69
N PHE A 97 -19.11 13.78 9.41
CA PHE A 97 -19.08 15.14 8.83
C PHE A 97 -20.02 16.13 9.56
N PHE A 98 -21.14 15.64 10.11
CA PHE A 98 -22.11 16.45 10.86
C PHE A 98 -21.62 16.85 12.27
N ILE A 99 -20.56 16.22 12.79
CA ILE A 99 -19.95 16.53 14.09
C ILE A 99 -18.85 17.61 13.96
N ALA A 100 -18.27 17.78 12.78
CA ALA A 100 -17.27 18.81 12.49
C ALA A 100 -17.71 20.27 12.83
N PRO A 101 -18.95 20.72 12.52
CA PRO A 101 -19.40 22.05 12.93
C PRO A 101 -19.48 22.21 14.45
N PHE A 102 -19.85 21.17 15.20
CA PHE A 102 -19.88 21.23 16.67
C PHE A 102 -18.49 21.37 17.28
N HIS A 103 -17.48 20.66 16.77
CA HIS A 103 -16.09 20.84 17.22
C HIS A 103 -15.61 22.27 16.99
N SER A 104 -15.96 22.84 15.84
CA SER A 104 -15.60 24.22 15.49
C SER A 104 -16.24 25.22 16.45
N LEU A 105 -17.51 25.00 16.85
CA LEU A 105 -18.20 25.81 17.88
C LEU A 105 -17.58 25.66 19.26
N LEU A 106 -17.03 24.48 19.59
CA LEU A 106 -16.27 24.22 20.82
C LEU A 106 -14.83 24.76 20.76
N GLY A 107 -14.46 25.47 19.69
CA GLY A 107 -13.11 26.00 19.51
C GLY A 107 -12.06 24.93 19.23
N ILE A 108 -12.44 23.75 18.73
CA ILE A 108 -11.54 22.70 18.27
C ILE A 108 -11.51 22.73 16.74
N TRP A 109 -10.38 23.15 16.17
CA TRP A 109 -10.19 23.26 14.73
C TRP A 109 -9.29 22.13 14.21
N ARG A 110 -9.53 21.73 12.97
CA ARG A 110 -8.63 20.84 12.23
C ARG A 110 -7.61 21.69 11.50
N PHE A 111 -6.35 21.30 11.60
CA PHE A 111 -5.25 21.91 10.90
C PHE A 111 -4.65 20.89 9.92
N ALA A 112 -4.22 21.37 8.77
CA ALA A 112 -3.46 20.59 7.80
C ALA A 112 -2.14 21.27 7.48
N ARG A 113 -1.13 20.46 7.16
CA ARG A 113 0.19 20.92 6.74
C ARG A 113 0.77 19.95 5.73
N ARG A 114 1.37 20.49 4.67
CA ARG A 114 2.20 19.69 3.76
C ARG A 114 3.50 19.28 4.45
N PRO A 115 3.77 17.98 4.59
CA PRO A 115 5.04 17.51 5.10
C PRO A 115 6.17 17.94 4.12
N PRO A 116 7.35 18.31 4.64
CA PRO A 116 8.49 18.65 3.79
C PRO A 116 8.91 17.44 2.95
N LYS A 117 9.27 17.70 1.70
CA LYS A 117 9.93 16.72 0.84
C LYS A 117 11.35 16.44 1.36
N LEU A 118 11.84 15.23 1.17
CA LEU A 118 13.24 14.92 1.44
C LEU A 118 14.09 15.52 0.30
N ILE A 119 14.71 16.67 0.57
CA ILE A 119 15.58 17.37 -0.40
C ILE A 119 17.04 16.93 -0.23
N ASP A 120 17.45 16.74 1.02
CA ASP A 120 18.79 16.32 1.40
C ASP A 120 18.73 14.92 2.01
N SER A 121 19.30 13.94 1.31
CA SER A 121 19.33 12.56 1.79
C SER A 121 20.17 12.39 3.06
N GLN A 122 21.12 13.28 3.33
CA GLN A 122 21.93 13.24 4.55
C GLN A 122 21.08 13.46 5.82
N ALA A 123 19.88 14.04 5.69
CA ALA A 123 18.96 14.24 6.80
C ALA A 123 18.46 12.95 7.46
N VAL A 124 18.63 11.80 6.80
CA VAL A 124 18.23 10.48 7.32
C VAL A 124 19.40 9.51 7.51
N ASP A 125 20.61 9.91 7.15
CA ASP A 125 21.80 9.06 7.27
C ASP A 125 22.11 8.80 8.75
N GLY A 126 22.46 7.55 9.05
CA GLY A 126 22.72 7.08 10.40
C GLY A 126 21.47 6.85 11.26
N ALA A 127 20.28 7.21 10.79
CA ALA A 127 19.04 7.02 11.53
C ALA A 127 18.67 5.53 11.62
N THR A 128 18.16 5.10 12.78
CA THR A 128 17.68 3.72 12.97
C THR A 128 16.20 3.62 12.64
N VAL A 129 15.82 2.62 11.85
CA VAL A 129 14.42 2.27 11.60
C VAL A 129 13.83 1.64 12.86
N THR A 130 12.92 2.32 13.52
CA THR A 130 12.25 1.86 14.75
C THR A 130 10.92 1.18 14.49
N ARG A 131 10.28 1.49 13.36
CA ARG A 131 8.99 0.93 12.95
C ARG A 131 8.83 1.03 11.45
N VAL A 132 8.06 0.11 10.88
CA VAL A 132 7.64 0.14 9.48
C VAL A 132 6.11 0.15 9.43
N CYS A 133 5.54 0.80 8.43
CA CYS A 133 4.12 0.71 8.09
C CYS A 133 3.93 0.76 6.57
N GLU A 134 3.31 -0.27 6.03
CA GLU A 134 3.12 -0.52 4.59
C GLU A 134 1.77 0.00 4.06
N TYR A 135 0.96 0.59 4.93
CA TYR A 135 -0.38 1.08 4.63
C TYR A 135 -0.62 2.49 5.17
N LEU A 136 0.40 3.35 5.15
CA LEU A 136 0.23 4.75 5.52
C LEU A 136 -0.67 5.49 4.52
N GLY A 137 -1.28 6.56 5.03
CA GLY A 137 -2.20 7.39 4.28
C GLY A 137 -3.64 6.91 4.35
N SER A 138 -4.59 7.84 4.26
CA SER A 138 -6.01 7.54 4.04
C SER A 138 -6.65 8.58 3.13
N TYR A 139 -7.72 8.16 2.45
CA TYR A 139 -8.66 9.05 1.77
C TYR A 139 -10.11 8.85 2.26
N GLY A 140 -10.31 8.20 3.41
CA GLY A 140 -11.60 8.03 4.08
C GLY A 140 -12.31 6.68 3.81
N MET A 141 -12.20 6.10 2.62
CA MET A 141 -12.79 4.78 2.28
C MET A 141 -11.73 3.67 2.07
N GLY A 142 -10.46 4.00 2.32
CA GLY A 142 -9.30 3.17 2.08
C GLY A 142 -8.02 4.01 2.25
N GLY A 143 -6.87 3.37 2.05
CA GLY A 143 -5.56 4.02 2.06
C GLY A 143 -4.90 3.96 0.68
N PRO A 144 -4.06 4.94 0.32
CA PRO A 144 -3.21 4.84 -0.86
C PRO A 144 -2.13 3.76 -0.71
N GLY A 145 -1.89 3.23 0.50
CA GLY A 145 -0.89 2.19 0.71
C GLY A 145 0.55 2.73 0.64
N PHE A 146 0.80 3.91 1.21
CA PHE A 146 2.14 4.46 1.30
C PHE A 146 3.00 3.62 2.25
N VAL A 147 4.30 3.57 1.98
CA VAL A 147 5.26 2.90 2.86
C VAL A 147 5.99 3.94 3.69
N GLY A 148 6.00 3.76 5.00
CA GLY A 148 6.71 4.61 5.95
C GLY A 148 7.70 3.85 6.81
N LEU A 149 8.88 4.43 6.99
CA LEU A 149 9.90 4.01 7.93
C LEU A 149 10.00 5.05 9.05
N ARG A 150 9.71 4.65 10.29
CA ARG A 150 9.89 5.52 11.46
C ARG A 150 11.36 5.53 11.84
N LEU A 151 11.95 6.70 11.91
CA LEU A 151 13.33 6.95 12.28
C LEU A 151 13.45 7.25 13.78
N SER A 152 14.56 6.85 14.40
CA SER A 152 14.89 7.15 15.79
C SER A 152 15.33 8.59 15.98
N SER A 153 16.20 9.08 15.10
CA SER A 153 16.76 10.43 15.13
C SER A 153 17.01 10.93 13.69
N PRO A 154 16.34 12.01 13.26
CA PRO A 154 15.24 12.67 13.95
C PRO A 154 14.02 11.74 14.08
N ALA A 155 13.19 11.93 15.10
CA ALA A 155 11.99 11.12 15.33
C ALA A 155 10.86 11.44 14.32
N LEU A 156 11.06 11.05 13.07
CA LEU A 156 10.21 11.32 11.91
C LEU A 156 9.86 10.02 11.18
N TRP A 157 8.86 10.08 10.32
CA TRP A 157 8.55 9.09 9.31
C TRP A 157 9.17 9.51 7.99
N LEU A 158 10.03 8.68 7.43
CA LEU A 158 10.40 8.72 6.01
C LEU A 158 9.31 7.99 5.24
N VAL A 159 8.55 8.70 4.40
CA VAL A 159 7.40 8.13 3.71
C VAL A 159 7.56 8.22 2.20
N ILE A 160 7.28 7.11 1.52
CA ILE A 160 7.23 6.98 0.07
C ILE A 160 5.75 7.08 -0.36
N THR A 161 5.38 8.18 -0.99
CA THR A 161 3.99 8.54 -1.37
C THR A 161 3.59 8.02 -2.75
N VAL A 162 4.08 6.84 -3.11
CA VAL A 162 3.65 6.10 -4.31
C VAL A 162 2.43 5.24 -3.96
N TRP A 163 1.41 5.23 -4.81
CA TRP A 163 0.22 4.39 -4.58
C TRP A 163 0.59 2.90 -4.58
N GLY A 164 0.24 2.24 -3.47
CA GLY A 164 0.59 0.85 -3.18
C GLY A 164 2.09 0.62 -3.15
N ALA A 165 2.86 1.57 -2.60
CA ALA A 165 4.34 1.58 -2.58
C ALA A 165 4.95 0.23 -2.19
N ALA A 166 4.34 -0.50 -1.26
CA ALA A 166 4.80 -1.82 -0.82
C ALA A 166 4.95 -2.82 -1.97
N ASP A 167 4.08 -2.73 -2.98
CA ASP A 167 4.10 -3.63 -4.13
C ASP A 167 5.28 -3.33 -5.07
N TRP A 168 5.82 -2.11 -5.03
CA TRP A 168 6.91 -1.65 -5.90
C TRP A 168 8.30 -1.89 -5.29
N ILE A 169 8.36 -2.14 -3.99
CA ILE A 169 9.63 -2.23 -3.26
C ILE A 169 10.23 -3.63 -3.44
N THR A 170 11.53 -3.63 -3.70
CA THR A 170 12.39 -4.81 -3.71
C THR A 170 13.47 -4.67 -2.65
N VAL A 171 13.96 -5.79 -2.15
CA VAL A 171 15.10 -5.90 -1.24
C VAL A 171 16.12 -6.78 -1.92
N ASP A 172 17.31 -6.23 -2.19
CA ASP A 172 18.40 -6.92 -2.90
C ASP A 172 17.93 -7.53 -4.23
N GLY A 173 17.00 -6.84 -4.91
CA GLY A 173 16.39 -7.28 -6.17
C GLY A 173 15.21 -8.25 -6.03
N VAL A 174 14.88 -8.70 -4.81
CA VAL A 174 13.75 -9.60 -4.54
C VAL A 174 12.51 -8.79 -4.13
N PRO A 175 11.33 -8.99 -4.75
CA PRO A 175 10.11 -8.29 -4.36
C PRO A 175 9.74 -8.52 -2.90
N CYS A 176 9.32 -7.47 -2.21
CA CYS A 176 8.78 -7.58 -0.86
C CYS A 176 7.48 -8.38 -0.84
N ARG A 177 7.23 -9.06 0.28
CA ARG A 177 6.02 -9.87 0.46
C ARG A 177 4.75 -9.03 0.55
N GLU A 178 4.84 -7.83 1.09
CA GLU A 178 3.72 -6.96 1.40
C GLU A 178 2.88 -6.61 0.16
N GLY A 179 1.56 -6.47 0.39
CA GLY A 179 0.57 -6.11 -0.63
C GLY A 179 0.22 -7.21 -1.65
N LYS A 180 0.86 -8.38 -1.56
CA LYS A 180 0.63 -9.53 -2.44
C LYS A 180 -0.31 -10.56 -1.84
N PHE A 181 -1.02 -11.28 -2.71
CA PHE A 181 -1.91 -12.38 -2.30
C PHE A 181 -1.16 -13.71 -2.19
N ALA A 182 -1.79 -14.71 -1.59
CA ALA A 182 -1.14 -15.98 -1.28
C ALA A 182 -0.62 -16.73 -2.52
N ASP A 183 -1.34 -16.65 -3.64
CA ASP A 183 -0.97 -17.20 -4.94
C ASP A 183 0.26 -16.49 -5.53
N GLU A 184 0.24 -15.15 -5.56
CA GLU A 184 1.38 -14.35 -6.03
C GLU A 184 2.63 -14.57 -5.16
N ILE A 185 2.46 -14.70 -3.85
CA ILE A 185 3.56 -15.00 -2.92
C ILE A 185 4.14 -16.36 -3.27
N ALA A 186 3.31 -17.40 -3.47
CA ALA A 186 3.80 -18.74 -3.79
C ALA A 186 4.58 -18.77 -5.11
N ASP A 187 4.08 -18.08 -6.16
CA ASP A 187 4.74 -18.01 -7.46
C ASP A 187 6.09 -17.28 -7.39
N LEU A 188 6.15 -16.18 -6.62
CA LEU A 188 7.38 -15.43 -6.41
C LEU A 188 8.37 -16.19 -5.53
N GLU A 189 7.94 -16.84 -4.45
CA GLU A 189 8.81 -17.67 -3.60
C GLU A 189 9.40 -18.84 -4.40
N ALA A 190 8.64 -19.41 -5.34
CA ALA A 190 9.14 -20.42 -6.29
C ALA A 190 10.16 -19.83 -7.27
N SER A 191 9.90 -18.63 -7.81
CA SER A 191 10.75 -17.96 -8.80
C SER A 191 12.08 -17.46 -8.21
N PHE A 192 12.07 -17.02 -6.95
CA PHE A 192 13.24 -16.50 -6.25
C PHE A 192 13.90 -17.53 -5.32
N HIS A 193 13.45 -18.78 -5.36
CA HIS A 193 14.00 -19.91 -4.60
C HIS A 193 14.16 -19.64 -3.10
N GLY A 194 13.16 -19.02 -2.47
CA GLY A 194 13.22 -18.66 -1.07
C GLY A 194 12.03 -17.87 -0.59
N SER A 195 11.96 -17.65 0.73
CA SER A 195 10.93 -16.80 1.32
C SER A 195 11.12 -15.34 0.90
N LEU A 196 10.04 -14.64 0.56
CA LEU A 196 10.12 -13.22 0.25
C LEU A 196 10.48 -12.39 1.49
N PRO A 197 11.33 -11.37 1.34
CA PRO A 197 11.68 -10.46 2.42
C PRO A 197 10.46 -9.66 2.86
N ARG A 198 10.36 -9.38 4.16
CA ARG A 198 9.33 -8.49 4.72
C ARG A 198 9.97 -7.17 5.09
N LEU A 199 9.26 -6.07 4.85
CA LEU A 199 9.73 -4.75 5.27
C LEU A 199 9.90 -4.67 6.80
N ALA A 200 9.09 -5.42 7.55
CA ALA A 200 9.20 -5.52 9.00
C ALA A 200 10.53 -6.11 9.48
N ASP A 201 11.22 -6.90 8.65
CA ASP A 201 12.53 -7.50 8.98
C ASP A 201 13.63 -6.44 9.09
N PHE A 202 13.39 -5.23 8.60
CA PHE A 202 14.35 -4.12 8.66
C PHE A 202 14.19 -3.23 9.89
N VAL A 203 13.25 -3.51 10.79
CA VAL A 203 13.20 -2.84 12.10
C VAL A 203 14.49 -3.12 12.89
N GLY A 204 15.11 -2.06 13.38
CA GLY A 204 16.42 -2.05 14.03
C GLY A 204 17.59 -1.79 13.08
N SER A 205 17.36 -1.69 11.77
CA SER A 205 18.42 -1.39 10.80
C SER A 205 18.77 0.09 10.78
N GLN A 206 20.02 0.42 10.53
CA GLN A 206 20.50 1.78 10.31
C GLN A 206 20.44 2.14 8.83
N ILE A 207 19.98 3.35 8.50
CA ILE A 207 20.09 3.91 7.15
C ILE A 207 21.55 4.32 6.95
N VAL A 208 22.24 3.67 6.02
CA VAL A 208 23.63 3.96 5.64
C VAL A 208 23.67 5.05 4.58
N SER A 209 22.74 4.98 3.63
CA SER A 209 22.62 5.97 2.56
C SER A 209 21.21 5.98 1.99
N CYS A 210 20.76 7.16 1.59
CA CYS A 210 19.55 7.35 0.81
C CYS A 210 19.91 8.03 -0.53
N ASP A 211 19.54 7.40 -1.64
CA ASP A 211 19.69 7.97 -2.98
C ASP A 211 18.33 8.04 -3.67
N ILE A 212 17.96 9.22 -4.13
CA ILE A 212 16.67 9.48 -4.75
C ILE A 212 16.90 10.14 -6.10
N GLN A 213 16.53 9.42 -7.13
CA GLN A 213 16.65 9.80 -8.53
C GLN A 213 15.24 9.90 -9.16
N PRO A 214 15.10 10.52 -10.35
CA PRO A 214 13.80 10.67 -10.97
C PRO A 214 13.02 9.37 -11.18
N ARG A 215 13.74 8.26 -11.43
CA ARG A 215 13.17 6.93 -11.74
C ARG A 215 13.53 5.84 -10.74
N SER A 216 14.22 6.18 -9.64
CA SER A 216 14.55 5.21 -8.59
C SER A 216 14.68 5.84 -7.21
N ILE A 217 14.22 5.12 -6.20
CA ILE A 217 14.53 5.38 -4.79
C ILE A 217 15.34 4.20 -4.28
N GLN A 218 16.47 4.47 -3.64
CA GLN A 218 17.33 3.45 -3.04
C GLN A 218 17.71 3.82 -1.61
N LEU A 219 17.43 2.91 -0.68
CA LEU A 219 17.85 2.98 0.71
C LEU A 219 18.79 1.80 0.98
N VAL A 220 19.98 2.10 1.49
CA VAL A 220 20.90 1.07 1.98
C VAL A 220 20.72 0.98 3.49
N LEU A 221 20.31 -0.19 3.96
CA LEU A 221 20.07 -0.49 5.36
C LEU A 221 21.17 -1.42 5.86
N SER A 222 21.68 -1.18 7.07
CA SER A 222 22.66 -2.03 7.73
C SER A 222 22.10 -2.60 9.02
N ARG A 223 22.23 -3.92 9.21
CA ARG A 223 21.82 -4.63 10.42
C ARG A 223 22.81 -5.74 10.73
N ALA A 224 23.36 -5.71 11.94
CA ALA A 224 24.29 -6.75 12.44
C ALA A 224 25.47 -7.05 11.48
N GLY A 225 25.97 -6.02 10.78
CA GLY A 225 27.09 -6.16 9.84
C GLY A 225 26.69 -6.60 8.41
N ALA A 226 25.44 -7.00 8.19
CA ALA A 226 24.90 -7.21 6.85
C ALA A 226 24.31 -5.91 6.29
N SER A 227 24.46 -5.69 4.99
CA SER A 227 23.87 -4.56 4.29
C SER A 227 22.86 -5.05 3.27
N HIS A 228 21.69 -4.43 3.27
CA HIS A 228 20.56 -4.74 2.40
C HIS A 228 20.12 -3.48 1.67
N ARG A 229 19.73 -3.66 0.41
CA ARG A 229 19.33 -2.56 -0.46
C ARG A 229 17.83 -2.62 -0.71
N LEU A 230 17.11 -1.68 -0.13
CA LEU A 230 15.69 -1.46 -0.40
C LEU A 230 15.57 -0.52 -1.61
N GLN A 231 14.90 -0.95 -2.67
CA GLN A 231 14.76 -0.19 -3.91
C GLN A 231 13.32 -0.10 -4.37
N LEU A 232 12.94 1.07 -4.86
CA LEU A 232 11.75 1.28 -5.68
C LEU A 232 12.22 1.75 -7.06
N LEU A 233 11.94 0.97 -8.09
CA LEU A 233 12.30 1.28 -9.47
C LEU A 233 11.03 1.55 -10.27
N ALA A 234 11.01 2.65 -11.04
CA ALA A 234 9.87 3.01 -11.84
C ALA A 234 9.58 1.99 -12.96
N ASP A 235 10.64 1.37 -13.49
CA ASP A 235 10.62 0.46 -14.63
C ASP A 235 11.12 -0.94 -14.23
N SER A 236 10.54 -1.52 -13.17
CA SER A 236 10.90 -2.87 -12.72
C SER A 236 10.25 -3.96 -13.59
N PRO A 237 10.97 -5.04 -13.95
CA PRO A 237 10.33 -6.20 -14.61
C PRO A 237 9.36 -6.94 -13.67
N HIS A 238 9.43 -6.66 -12.36
CA HIS A 238 8.58 -7.26 -11.34
C HIS A 238 7.42 -6.33 -10.93
N LEU A 239 7.07 -5.36 -11.77
CA LEU A 239 5.96 -4.46 -11.48
C LEU A 239 4.66 -5.26 -11.30
N PRO A 240 3.92 -4.98 -10.23
CA PRO A 240 2.71 -5.72 -9.91
C PRO A 240 1.63 -5.39 -10.95
N VAL A 241 0.82 -6.39 -11.29
CA VAL A 241 -0.34 -6.19 -12.15
C VAL A 241 -1.46 -5.52 -11.34
N PHE A 242 -2.02 -4.42 -11.83
CA PHE A 242 -3.19 -3.81 -11.21
C PHE A 242 -4.40 -4.71 -11.43
N ARG A 243 -4.92 -5.33 -10.37
CA ARG A 243 -5.97 -6.36 -10.46
C ARG A 243 -7.26 -5.91 -11.13
N GLY A 244 -7.61 -4.62 -11.02
CA GLY A 244 -8.81 -4.07 -11.66
C GLY A 244 -8.71 -4.07 -13.18
N SER A 245 -7.55 -3.70 -13.73
CA SER A 245 -7.31 -3.65 -15.18
C SER A 245 -6.64 -4.90 -15.74
N LYS A 246 -5.99 -5.71 -14.87
CA LYS A 246 -5.06 -6.79 -15.23
C LYS A 246 -3.87 -6.35 -16.06
N GLU A 247 -3.55 -5.05 -16.05
CA GLU A 247 -2.38 -4.50 -16.71
C GLU A 247 -1.26 -4.26 -15.69
N PRO A 248 0.02 -4.39 -16.08
CA PRO A 248 1.13 -3.97 -15.23
C PRO A 248 0.92 -2.54 -14.76
N ARG A 249 1.20 -2.26 -13.48
CA ARG A 249 1.31 -0.86 -13.04
C ARG A 249 2.43 -0.21 -13.84
N ILE A 250 2.16 0.98 -14.37
CA ILE A 250 3.13 1.78 -15.10
C ILE A 250 3.26 3.09 -14.34
N MET A 251 4.50 3.49 -14.06
CA MET A 251 4.78 4.82 -13.57
C MET A 251 4.90 5.77 -14.76
N PRO A 252 4.00 6.77 -14.91
CA PRO A 252 4.07 7.73 -16.00
C PRO A 252 5.44 8.40 -16.11
N ASP A 253 5.88 8.76 -17.31
CA ASP A 253 7.16 9.46 -17.51
C ASP A 253 7.16 10.87 -16.89
N ALA A 254 5.97 11.44 -16.69
CA ALA A 254 5.78 12.71 -16.01
C ALA A 254 5.99 12.63 -14.49
N ASP A 255 5.96 11.42 -13.90
CA ASP A 255 6.17 11.23 -12.47
C ASP A 255 7.67 11.25 -12.13
N ASP A 256 8.03 12.07 -11.15
CA ASP A 256 9.40 12.23 -10.65
C ASP A 256 9.48 11.73 -9.20
N LEU A 257 10.15 10.60 -8.98
CA LEU A 257 10.28 9.97 -7.67
C LEU A 257 11.02 10.83 -6.63
N ARG A 258 11.77 11.86 -7.04
CA ARG A 258 12.32 12.87 -6.12
C ARG A 258 11.25 13.64 -5.37
N THR A 259 10.03 13.65 -5.90
CA THR A 259 8.88 14.28 -5.26
C THR A 259 8.05 13.32 -4.41
N ALA A 260 8.32 12.02 -4.47
CA ALA A 260 7.56 10.97 -3.79
C ALA A 260 8.06 10.68 -2.37
N VAL A 261 9.16 11.28 -1.92
CA VAL A 261 9.71 11.03 -0.59
C VAL A 261 9.54 12.25 0.30
N ILE A 262 8.86 12.05 1.43
CA ILE A 262 8.57 13.11 2.41
C ILE A 262 9.07 12.72 3.81
N LEU A 263 9.29 13.73 4.64
CA LEU A 263 9.53 13.59 6.06
C LEU A 263 8.30 14.06 6.83
N SER A 264 7.62 13.13 7.49
CA SER A 264 6.41 13.40 8.26
C SER A 264 6.68 13.23 9.76
N ARG A 265 6.19 14.13 10.59
CA ARG A 265 6.21 13.95 12.05
C ARG A 265 5.23 12.84 12.45
N ARG A 266 4.20 12.57 11.65
CA ARG A 266 3.06 11.69 11.99
C ARG A 266 2.81 10.59 10.95
N ALA A 267 2.12 9.53 11.38
CA ALA A 267 1.65 8.47 10.49
C ALA A 267 0.31 8.83 9.81
N HIS A 268 -0.42 9.82 10.33
CA HIS A 268 -1.70 10.27 9.78
C HIS A 268 -1.47 11.21 8.60
N LEU A 269 -1.51 10.63 7.40
CA LEU A 269 -1.38 11.33 6.13
C LEU A 269 -2.69 11.25 5.35
N TRP A 270 -3.04 12.34 4.68
CA TRP A 270 -4.29 12.47 3.95
C TRP A 270 -4.03 12.89 2.52
N LEU A 271 -4.64 12.19 1.57
CA LEU A 271 -4.56 12.57 0.15
C LEU A 271 -5.20 13.94 -0.07
N THR A 272 -4.51 14.81 -0.80
CA THR A 272 -4.96 16.17 -1.15
C THR A 272 -5.46 16.27 -2.57
#